data_AF-A0AAW5MN26-F1
#
_entry.id   AF-A0AAW5MN26-F1
#
_cell.length_a   1.000
_cell.length_b   1.000
_cell.length_c   1.000
_cell.angle_alpha   90.00
_cell.angle_beta   90.00
_cell.angle_gamma   90.00
#
_symmetry.space_group_name_H-M   'P 1'
#
loop_
_entity.id
_entity.type
_entity.pdbx_description
1 polymer ?
#
loop_
_entity_poly.entity_id
_entity_poly.type
_entity_poly.pdbx_seq_one_letter_code
_entity_poly.pdbx_strand_id
1 'polypeptide(L)' 'MSERKDSKSRRNYLVKCSCPNCTQESEHSFSRVQKGALLICPHCNKVFQTNLKAVA' A
#
# COMPACT_ATOMS: atom_id res chain seq x y z
N MET A 1 8.20 -1.82 31.30
CA MET A 1 7.93 -0.70 30.38
C MET A 1 7.92 -1.28 28.98
N SER A 2 6.75 -1.33 28.33
CA SER A 2 6.62 -1.92 26.99
C SER A 2 7.38 -1.04 26.00
N GLU A 3 8.59 -1.47 25.65
CA GLU A 3 9.41 -0.85 24.64
C GLU A 3 8.61 -0.81 23.35
N ARG A 4 8.06 0.37 23.06
CA ARG A 4 7.50 0.79 21.78
C ARG A 4 8.64 0.77 20.78
N LYS A 5 9.05 -0.42 20.36
CA LYS A 5 10.18 -0.62 19.47
C LYS A 5 9.73 -0.17 18.07
N ASP A 6 10.23 1.02 17.76
CA ASP A 6 10.53 1.47 16.41
C ASP A 6 9.39 2.15 15.62
N SER A 7 9.03 3.33 16.11
CA SER A 7 8.34 4.38 15.34
C SER A 7 9.25 5.11 14.33
N LYS A 8 10.36 4.53 13.83
CA LYS A 8 11.28 5.24 12.92
C LYS A 8 11.74 4.46 11.67
N SER A 9 11.61 3.14 11.61
CA SER A 9 11.94 2.29 10.44
C SER A 9 10.70 1.91 9.59
N ARG A 10 9.61 2.67 9.72
CA ARG A 10 8.35 2.44 8.97
C ARG A 10 8.13 3.39 7.79
N ARG A 11 9.10 4.27 7.47
CA ARG A 11 8.88 5.37 6.51
C ARG A 11 8.97 5.02 5.02
N ASN A 12 9.34 3.79 4.64
CA ASN A 12 9.60 3.51 3.21
C ASN A 12 9.15 2.12 2.71
N TYR A 13 8.29 1.42 3.46
CA TYR A 13 7.72 0.15 2.98
C TYR A 13 6.25 0.28 2.58
N LEU A 14 5.56 1.34 2.99
CA LEU A 14 4.19 1.65 2.57
C LEU A 14 4.26 2.75 1.52
N VAL A 15 3.63 2.50 0.38
CA VAL A 15 3.39 3.50 -0.66
C VAL A 15 1.91 3.83 -0.70
N LYS A 16 1.63 5.09 -0.99
CA LYS A 16 0.28 5.56 -1.24
C LYS A 16 -0.10 5.17 -2.67
N CYS A 17 -1.23 4.50 -2.81
CA CYS A 17 -1.81 4.18 -4.11
C CYS A 17 -3.26 4.65 -4.12
N SER A 18 -3.68 5.29 -5.21
CA SER A 18 -5.07 5.67 -5.40
C SER A 18 -5.89 4.44 -5.81
N CYS A 19 -6.94 4.13 -5.06
CA CYS A 19 -7.83 3.05 -5.42
C CYS A 19 -8.67 3.45 -6.66
N PRO A 20 -8.75 2.61 -7.72
CA PRO A 20 -9.56 2.92 -8.90
C PRO A 20 -11.08 2.86 -8.64
N ASN A 21 -11.52 2.28 -7.51
CA ASN A 21 -12.94 2.13 -7.20
C ASN A 21 -13.52 3.30 -6.38
N CYS A 22 -12.73 3.87 -5.47
CA CYS A 22 -13.19 4.93 -4.58
C CYS A 22 -12.35 6.21 -4.68
N THR A 23 -11.35 6.22 -5.58
CA THR A 23 -10.46 7.36 -5.84
C THR A 23 -9.66 7.82 -4.62
N GLN A 24 -9.67 7.04 -3.55
CA GLN A 24 -9.08 7.40 -2.27
C GLN A 24 -7.67 6.85 -2.17
N GLU A 25 -6.77 7.65 -1.60
CA GLU A 25 -5.41 7.24 -1.31
C GLU A 25 -5.40 6.18 -0.22
N SER A 26 -4.80 5.03 -0.51
CA SER A 26 -4.66 3.91 0.41
C SER A 26 -3.19 3.56 0.56
N GLU A 27 -2.75 3.31 1.78
CA GLU A 27 -1.36 2.91 2.07
C GLU A 27 -1.21 1.38 1.93
N HIS A 28 -0.35 0.96 1.00
CA HIS A 28 -0.09 -0.44 0.71
C HIS A 28 1.40 -0.74 0.72
N SER A 29 1.77 -1.98 1.06
CA SER A 29 3.19 -2.38 1.06
C SER A 29 3.78 -2.28 -0.35
N PHE A 30 4.90 -1.57 -0.50
CA PHE A 30 5.64 -1.40 -1.75
C PHE A 30 5.91 -2.73 -2.44
N SER A 31 6.33 -3.76 -1.70
CA SER A 31 6.58 -5.09 -2.28
C SER A 31 5.32 -5.75 -2.86
N ARG A 32 4.13 -5.46 -2.32
CA ARG A 32 2.85 -5.97 -2.86
C ARG A 32 2.46 -5.19 -4.10
N VAL A 33 2.63 -3.86 -4.06
CA VAL A 33 2.36 -2.95 -5.17
C VAL A 33 3.26 -3.24 -6.37
N GLN A 34 4.57 -3.38 -6.13
CA GLN A 34 5.59 -3.68 -7.15
C GLN A 34 5.41 -5.06 -7.79
N LYS A 35 5.01 -6.08 -7.00
CA LYS A 35 4.73 -7.43 -7.51
C LYS A 35 3.37 -7.52 -8.24
N GLY A 36 2.60 -6.44 -8.32
CA GLY A 36 1.25 -6.47 -8.91
C GLY A 36 0.29 -7.37 -8.14
N ALA A 37 0.50 -7.53 -6.83
CA ALA A 37 -0.36 -8.35 -6.01
C ALA A 37 -1.75 -7.71 -5.86
N LEU A 38 -2.74 -8.54 -5.49
CA LEU A 38 -4.06 -8.07 -5.12
C LEU A 38 -3.98 -7.25 -3.82
N LEU A 39 -4.39 -5.99 -3.90
CA LEU A 39 -4.48 -5.06 -2.78
C LEU A 39 -5.94 -4.88 -2.39
N ILE A 40 -6.22 -4.71 -1.10
CA ILE A 40 -7.57 -4.48 -0.58
C ILE A 40 -7.64 -3.05 -0.11
N CYS A 41 -8.50 -2.24 -0.71
CA CYS A 41 -8.68 -0.86 -0.28
C CYS A 41 -9.38 -0.81 1.09
N PRO A 42 -8.86 -0.09 2.09
CA PRO A 42 -9.50 0.06 3.41
C PRO A 42 -10.78 0.93 3.38
N HIS A 43 -11.01 1.69 2.31
CA HIS A 43 -12.17 2.58 2.21
C HIS A 43 -13.39 1.91 1.59
N CYS A 44 -13.19 1.09 0.55
CA CYS A 44 -14.28 0.42 -0.15
C CYS A 44 -14.29 -1.10 0.03
N ASN A 45 -13.31 -1.65 0.76
CA ASN A 45 -13.08 -3.09 0.95
C ASN A 45 -13.01 -3.91 -0.36
N LYS A 46 -12.83 -3.22 -1.50
CA LYS A 46 -12.71 -3.86 -2.81
C LYS A 46 -11.26 -4.22 -3.07
N VAL A 47 -11.09 -5.37 -3.71
CA VAL A 47 -9.81 -5.85 -4.19
C VAL A 47 -9.48 -5.16 -5.51
N PHE A 48 -8.25 -4.68 -5.66
CA PHE A 48 -7.76 -4.07 -6.89
C PHE A 48 -6.29 -4.42 -7.11
N GLN A 49 -5.81 -4.32 -8.35
CA GLN A 49 -4.40 -4.46 -8.68
C GLN A 49 -3.86 -3.10 -9.11
N THR A 50 -2.74 -2.69 -8.52
CA THR A 50 -2.00 -1.53 -8.99
C THR A 50 -1.19 -1.93 -10.21
N ASN A 51 -1.56 -1.40 -11.38
CA ASN A 51 -0.77 -1.55 -12.62
C ASN A 51 0.48 -0.65 -12.62
N LEU A 52 1.14 -0.50 -11.46
CA LEU A 52 2.48 0.06 -11.38
C LEU A 52 3.48 -1.01 -11.85
N LYS A 53 3.34 -1.46 -13.10
CA LYS A 53 4.48 -1.99 -13.82
C LYS A 53 5.43 -0.81 -13.92
N ALA A 54 6.43 -0.79 -13.05
CA ALA A 54 7.54 0.13 -13.14
C ALA A 54 7.96 0.14 -14.61
N VAL A 55 7.76 1.28 -15.26
CA VAL A 55 8.37 1.54 -16.56
C VAL A 55 9.87 1.44 -16.30
N ALA A 56 10.48 0.40 -16.86
CA ALA A 56 11.92 0.23 -16.86
C ALA A 56 12.52 1.20 -17.88
#